data_AF-A0AAU1PZC3-F1
#
_entry.id   AF-A0AAU1PZC3-F1
#
_cell.length_a   1.000
_cell.length_b   1.000
_cell.length_c   1.000
_cell.angle_alpha   90.00
_cell.angle_beta   90.00
_cell.angle_gamma   90.00
#
_symmetry.space_group_name_H-M   'P 1'
#
loop_
_entity.id
_entity.type
_entity.pdbx_description
1 polymer ?
#
loop_
_entity_poly.entity_id
_entity_poly.type
_entity_poly.pdbx_seq_one_letter_code
_entity_poly.pdbx_strand_id
1 'polypeptide(L)'
;MPYEPPTHTVERSIRATTGAKIVAGVDEVGRGAWAGPVTVCAAVTGLRRPPAGLTDSKLITPKRRTELAGLLESWVTAHALGHASPEEIDELGMTAALRLAAVRALDALPVRPDAVILDGKHNYLGSPWQVRTVIKGDQSCVAVAAASVIAKVRRDAMMGELQGEFADYGFDANVGYPSPVHKAALALLGPTPHHRLSWAYLDALPQWRHLKKVRLSAETAELESGGQLGFEF
;
A
#
# COMPACT_ATOMS: atom_id res chain seq x y z
N MET A 1 15.24 -15.72 -15.14
CA MET A 1 16.47 -14.93 -15.22
C MET A 1 17.04 -14.81 -13.81
N PRO A 2 18.36 -14.94 -13.60
CA PRO A 2 18.96 -14.58 -12.32
C PRO A 2 18.72 -13.08 -12.09
N TYR A 3 18.16 -12.73 -10.94
CA TYR A 3 18.03 -11.33 -10.53
C TYR A 3 19.28 -10.92 -9.74
N GLU A 4 19.62 -9.63 -9.78
CA GLU A 4 20.68 -9.09 -8.93
C GLU A 4 20.11 -8.82 -7.53
N PRO A 5 20.70 -9.35 -6.44
CA PRO A 5 20.20 -9.11 -5.10
C PRO A 5 20.29 -7.63 -4.69
N PRO A 6 19.31 -7.11 -3.93
CA PRO A 6 19.36 -5.74 -3.44
C PRO A 6 20.56 -5.54 -2.51
N THR A 7 21.07 -4.30 -2.50
CA THR A 7 22.22 -3.91 -1.67
C THR A 7 21.88 -2.72 -0.79
N HIS A 8 22.72 -2.46 0.22
CA HIS A 8 22.60 -1.30 1.11
C HIS A 8 23.20 -0.01 0.52
N THR A 9 23.36 0.07 -0.81
CA THR A 9 24.08 1.17 -1.45
C THR A 9 23.36 2.50 -1.28
N VAL A 10 22.04 2.51 -1.43
CA VAL A 10 21.22 3.72 -1.26
C VAL A 10 21.15 4.12 0.21
N GLU A 11 20.92 3.17 1.11
CA GLU A 11 20.88 3.39 2.55
C GLU A 11 22.20 4.00 3.04
N ARG A 12 23.36 3.47 2.60
CA ARG A 12 24.68 4.03 2.93
C ARG A 12 24.89 5.42 2.35
N SER A 13 24.48 5.66 1.11
CA SER A 13 24.58 6.98 0.47
C SER A 13 23.80 8.04 1.23
N ILE A 14 22.56 7.75 1.66
CA ILE A 14 21.74 8.67 2.45
C ILE A 14 22.43 8.98 3.78
N ARG A 15 22.88 7.96 4.51
CA ARG A 15 23.59 8.17 5.80
C ARG A 15 24.83 9.03 5.64
N ALA A 16 25.63 8.78 4.59
CA ALA A 16 26.86 9.52 4.33
C ALA A 16 26.62 10.98 3.92
N THR A 17 25.57 11.25 3.13
CA THR A 17 25.31 12.59 2.55
C THR A 17 24.45 13.48 3.44
N THR A 18 23.63 12.90 4.32
CA THR A 18 22.66 13.65 5.16
C THR A 18 22.95 13.57 6.65
N GLY A 19 23.81 12.63 7.08
CA GLY A 19 24.02 12.34 8.51
C GLY A 19 22.90 11.55 9.17
N ALA A 20 21.90 11.08 8.40
CA ALA A 20 20.83 10.22 8.90
C ALA A 20 21.40 8.99 9.64
N LYS A 21 20.85 8.68 10.81
CA LYS A 21 21.20 7.50 11.59
C LYS A 21 20.27 6.34 11.29
N ILE A 22 18.98 6.63 11.13
CA ILE A 22 17.92 5.67 10.87
C ILE A 22 17.33 5.95 9.49
N VAL A 23 17.43 4.95 8.62
CA VAL A 23 16.84 4.97 7.28
C VAL A 23 15.81 3.85 7.18
N ALA A 24 14.56 4.21 6.87
CA ALA A 24 13.49 3.25 6.62
C ALA A 24 13.29 3.07 5.11
N GLY A 25 13.09 1.83 4.67
CA GLY A 25 12.54 1.52 3.36
C GLY A 25 11.02 1.36 3.46
N VAL A 26 10.29 1.84 2.47
CA VAL A 26 8.83 1.82 2.44
C VAL A 26 8.37 1.33 1.07
N ASP A 27 7.41 0.41 1.10
CA ASP A 27 6.74 -0.09 -0.10
C ASP A 27 5.25 -0.38 0.18
N GLU A 28 4.43 -0.35 -0.87
CA GLU A 28 2.99 -0.55 -0.80
C GLU A 28 2.48 -1.76 -1.59
N VAL A 29 1.32 -2.24 -1.16
CA VAL A 29 0.56 -3.27 -1.87
C VAL A 29 -0.93 -2.94 -1.87
N GLY A 30 -1.64 -3.35 -2.93
CA GLY A 30 -3.08 -3.17 -3.03
C GLY A 30 -3.52 -1.90 -3.73
N ARG A 31 -2.60 -1.09 -4.26
CA ARG A 31 -2.94 0.15 -5.00
C ARG A 31 -3.93 -0.08 -6.14
N GLY A 32 -3.81 -1.21 -6.85
CA GLY A 32 -4.65 -1.57 -8.00
C GLY A 32 -5.87 -2.46 -7.71
N ALA A 33 -6.09 -2.85 -6.46
CA ALA A 33 -7.18 -3.75 -6.09
C ALA A 33 -8.55 -3.03 -6.10
N TRP A 34 -9.63 -3.73 -6.45
CA TRP A 34 -11.00 -3.23 -6.34
C TRP A 34 -11.54 -3.36 -4.92
N ALA A 35 -11.03 -4.32 -4.15
CA ALA A 35 -11.41 -4.54 -2.76
C ALA A 35 -10.21 -4.59 -1.81
N GLY A 36 -10.48 -4.29 -0.54
CA GLY A 36 -9.53 -4.28 0.55
C GLY A 36 -8.68 -3.01 0.65
N PRO A 37 -7.87 -2.90 1.72
CA PRO A 37 -7.08 -1.71 1.98
C PRO A 37 -5.91 -1.56 1.00
N VAL A 38 -5.35 -0.36 0.92
CA VAL A 38 -3.95 -0.18 0.55
C VAL A 38 -3.12 -0.36 1.82
N THR A 39 -2.07 -1.16 1.73
CA THR A 39 -1.19 -1.47 2.88
C THR A 39 0.22 -1.05 2.56
N VAL A 40 0.84 -0.35 3.49
CA VAL A 40 2.23 0.11 3.42
C VAL A 40 3.00 -0.54 4.56
N CYS A 41 4.21 -1.03 4.27
CA CYS A 41 5.16 -1.42 5.32
C CYS A 41 6.31 -0.41 5.34
N ALA A 42 6.73 -0.02 6.54
CA ALA A 42 8.01 0.64 6.77
C ALA A 42 8.96 -0.35 7.45
N ALA A 43 10.20 -0.48 6.96
CA ALA A 43 11.18 -1.42 7.49
C ALA A 43 12.55 -0.76 7.68
N VAL A 44 13.17 -1.00 8.84
CA VAL A 44 14.51 -0.56 9.21
C VAL A 44 15.39 -1.79 9.38
N THR A 45 16.48 -1.89 8.63
CA THR A 45 17.29 -3.13 8.54
C THR A 45 18.60 -3.08 9.35
N GLY A 46 19.03 -1.89 9.76
CA GLY A 46 20.30 -1.70 10.48
C GLY A 46 21.55 -2.04 9.64
N LEU A 47 21.45 -2.02 8.30
CA LEU A 47 22.52 -2.41 7.36
C LEU A 47 23.06 -3.83 7.53
N ARG A 48 22.28 -4.73 8.16
CA ARG A 48 22.63 -6.15 8.32
C ARG A 48 22.73 -6.83 6.95
N ARG A 49 23.53 -7.89 6.83
CA ARG A 49 23.55 -8.71 5.61
C ARG A 49 22.13 -9.26 5.34
N PRO A 50 21.55 -9.06 4.14
CA PRO A 50 20.20 -9.51 3.84
C PRO A 50 20.11 -11.04 3.83
N PRO A 51 18.95 -11.62 4.21
CA PRO A 51 18.71 -13.04 4.05
C PRO A 51 18.81 -13.49 2.59
N ALA A 52 19.23 -14.74 2.38
CA ALA A 52 19.32 -15.31 1.05
C ALA A 52 17.94 -15.37 0.36
N GLY A 53 17.89 -14.92 -0.89
CA GLY A 53 16.65 -14.89 -1.67
C GLY A 53 15.83 -13.61 -1.54
N LEU A 54 16.30 -12.60 -0.79
CA LEU A 54 15.63 -11.31 -0.73
C LEU A 54 15.67 -10.61 -2.10
N THR A 55 14.50 -10.20 -2.58
CA THR A 55 14.27 -9.43 -3.81
C THR A 55 12.81 -8.94 -3.81
N ASP A 56 12.37 -8.33 -4.91
CA ASP A 56 10.98 -7.96 -5.17
C ASP A 56 10.06 -9.16 -4.87
N SER A 57 9.06 -8.92 -4.01
CA SER A 57 8.13 -9.93 -3.56
C SER A 57 7.48 -10.70 -4.72
N LYS A 58 7.25 -10.06 -5.87
CA LYS A 58 6.62 -10.65 -7.06
C LYS A 58 7.51 -11.66 -7.77
N LEU A 59 8.82 -11.59 -7.59
CA LEU A 59 9.78 -12.53 -8.16
C LEU A 59 9.92 -13.82 -7.32
N ILE A 60 9.24 -13.90 -6.18
CA ILE A 60 9.32 -15.01 -5.23
C ILE A 60 7.99 -15.78 -5.22
N THR A 61 8.04 -17.11 -5.16
CA THR A 61 6.82 -17.94 -5.06
C THR A 61 6.04 -17.62 -3.77
N PRO A 62 4.70 -17.79 -3.72
CA PRO A 62 3.91 -17.49 -2.53
C PRO A 62 4.40 -18.22 -1.26
N LYS A 63 4.75 -19.50 -1.39
CA LYS A 63 5.32 -20.30 -0.30
C LYS A 63 6.62 -19.69 0.22
N ARG A 64 7.58 -19.44 -0.68
CA ARG A 64 8.89 -18.88 -0.31
C ARG A 64 8.77 -17.47 0.25
N ARG A 65 7.82 -16.68 -0.25
CA ARG A 65 7.53 -15.32 0.24
C ARG A 65 7.02 -15.34 1.67
N THR A 66 6.13 -16.27 2.01
CA THR A 66 5.62 -16.46 3.37
C THR A 66 6.73 -16.87 4.34
N GLU A 67 7.57 -17.83 3.94
CA GLU A 67 8.76 -18.22 4.73
C GLU A 67 9.73 -17.04 4.92
N LEU A 68 9.98 -16.28 3.85
CA LEU A 68 10.89 -15.13 3.89
C LEU A 68 10.31 -14.00 4.74
N ALA A 69 9.00 -13.73 4.69
CA ALA A 69 8.37 -12.72 5.53
C ALA A 69 8.54 -13.03 7.02
N GLY A 70 8.28 -14.27 7.45
CA GLY A 70 8.49 -14.67 8.85
C GLY A 70 9.95 -14.51 9.29
N LEU A 71 10.91 -14.81 8.41
CA LEU A 71 12.32 -14.54 8.69
C LEU A 71 12.61 -13.03 8.79
N LEU A 72 12.09 -12.24 7.86
CA LEU A 72 12.31 -10.80 7.79
C LEU A 72 11.76 -10.07 9.02
N GLU A 73 10.57 -10.43 9.52
CA GLU A 73 9.97 -9.81 10.72
C GLU A 73 10.90 -9.89 11.93
N SER A 74 11.64 -10.99 12.08
CA SER A 74 12.65 -11.16 13.14
C SER A 74 14.04 -10.57 12.79
N TRP A 75 14.36 -10.45 11.51
CA TRP A 75 15.69 -10.04 11.03
C TRP A 75 15.85 -8.52 10.97
N VAL A 76 14.79 -7.80 10.56
CA VAL A 76 14.77 -6.33 10.55
C VAL A 76 14.94 -5.79 11.97
N THR A 77 15.53 -4.61 12.09
CA THR A 77 15.66 -3.91 13.37
C THR A 77 14.30 -3.44 13.87
N ALA A 78 13.45 -2.97 12.97
CA ALA A 78 12.06 -2.65 13.23
C ALA A 78 11.28 -2.69 11.93
N HIS A 79 10.00 -3.03 12.02
CA HIS A 79 9.05 -2.81 10.95
C HIS A 79 7.69 -2.45 11.53
N ALA A 80 6.85 -1.80 10.72
CA ALA A 80 5.48 -1.51 11.06
C ALA A 80 4.64 -1.44 9.79
N LEU A 81 3.35 -1.70 9.95
CA LEU A 81 2.35 -1.65 8.88
C LEU A 81 1.41 -0.48 9.12
N GLY A 82 1.00 0.12 8.02
CA GLY A 82 -0.09 1.09 8.01
C GLY A 82 -1.04 0.76 6.88
N HIS A 83 -2.31 1.01 7.12
CA HIS A 83 -3.40 0.68 6.20
C HIS A 83 -4.20 1.95 5.93
N ALA A 84 -4.76 2.05 4.73
CA ALA A 84 -5.91 2.91 4.48
C ALA A 84 -7.04 2.06 3.94
N SER A 85 -8.21 2.16 4.57
CA SER A 85 -9.37 1.33 4.31
C SER A 85 -10.00 1.65 2.94
N PRO A 86 -10.87 0.78 2.40
CA PRO A 86 -11.64 1.11 1.19
C PRO A 86 -12.42 2.42 1.32
N GLU A 87 -12.99 2.69 2.48
CA GLU A 87 -13.72 3.93 2.79
C GLU A 87 -12.80 5.15 2.74
N GLU A 88 -11.65 5.09 3.41
CA GLU A 88 -10.65 6.16 3.37
C GLU A 88 -10.11 6.38 1.96
N ILE A 89 -9.96 5.32 1.16
CA ILE A 89 -9.55 5.44 -0.25
C ILE A 89 -10.63 6.13 -1.08
N ASP A 90 -11.90 5.77 -0.86
CA ASP A 90 -13.02 6.38 -1.56
C ASP A 90 -13.10 7.88 -1.24
N GLU A 91 -12.96 8.25 0.03
CA GLU A 91 -13.02 9.63 0.52
C GLU A 91 -11.82 10.47 0.08
N LEU A 92 -10.60 9.99 0.34
CA LEU A 92 -9.38 10.79 0.19
C LEU A 92 -8.79 10.74 -1.21
N GLY A 93 -9.09 9.69 -1.97
CA GLY A 93 -8.33 9.37 -3.18
C GLY A 93 -7.05 8.60 -2.90
N MET A 94 -6.58 7.88 -3.93
CA MET A 94 -5.48 6.91 -3.78
C MET A 94 -4.17 7.54 -3.30
N THR A 95 -3.80 8.73 -3.80
CA THR A 95 -2.53 9.36 -3.40
C THR A 95 -2.55 9.76 -1.91
N ALA A 96 -3.64 10.36 -1.44
CA ALA A 96 -3.78 10.76 -0.05
C ALA A 96 -3.96 9.56 0.89
N ALA A 97 -4.71 8.53 0.47
CA ALA A 97 -4.83 7.28 1.22
C ALA A 97 -3.48 6.53 1.32
N LEU A 98 -2.68 6.53 0.24
CA LEU A 98 -1.33 5.96 0.26
C LEU A 98 -0.41 6.72 1.23
N ARG A 99 -0.47 8.07 1.21
CA ARG A 99 0.24 8.91 2.18
C ARG A 99 -0.20 8.59 3.61
N LEU A 100 -1.50 8.48 3.86
CA LEU A 100 -2.06 8.15 5.18
C LEU A 100 -1.54 6.80 5.69
N ALA A 101 -1.62 5.76 4.86
CA ALA A 101 -1.11 4.43 5.19
C ALA A 101 0.40 4.45 5.48
N ALA A 102 1.19 5.19 4.68
CA ALA A 102 2.63 5.29 4.91
C ALA A 102 2.99 6.07 6.18
N VAL A 103 2.29 7.17 6.48
CA VAL A 103 2.48 7.91 7.74
C VAL A 103 2.14 7.02 8.93
N ARG A 104 1.03 6.27 8.88
CA ARG A 104 0.67 5.28 9.92
C ARG A 104 1.79 4.24 10.12
N ALA A 105 2.34 3.71 9.03
CA ALA A 105 3.44 2.75 9.11
C ALA A 105 4.69 3.37 9.74
N LEU A 106 5.05 4.59 9.36
CA LEU A 106 6.24 5.28 9.87
C LEU A 106 6.10 5.70 11.34
N ASP A 107 4.92 6.18 11.75
CA ASP A 107 4.65 6.62 13.11
C ASP A 107 4.52 5.43 14.09
N ALA A 108 4.17 4.25 13.59
CA ALA A 108 4.12 3.01 14.37
C ALA A 108 5.50 2.35 14.57
N LEU A 109 6.57 2.86 13.94
CA LEU A 109 7.92 2.40 14.23
C LEU A 109 8.33 2.84 15.65
N PRO A 110 9.10 2.02 16.39
CA PRO A 110 9.52 2.33 17.76
C PRO A 110 10.43 3.57 17.83
N VAL A 111 11.11 3.90 16.72
CA VAL A 111 11.91 5.11 16.59
C VAL A 111 11.61 5.72 15.23
N ARG A 112 11.31 7.03 15.24
CA ARG A 112 11.06 7.80 14.02
C ARG A 112 12.30 7.79 13.11
N PRO A 113 12.18 7.38 11.84
CA PRO A 113 13.30 7.43 10.90
C PRO A 113 13.73 8.87 10.57
N ASP A 114 15.04 9.07 10.38
CA ASP A 114 15.59 10.36 9.92
C ASP A 114 15.35 10.58 8.42
N ALA A 115 15.37 9.47 7.66
CA ALA A 115 15.14 9.46 6.22
C ALA A 115 14.35 8.23 5.77
N VAL A 116 13.62 8.38 4.67
CA VAL A 116 12.75 7.35 4.09
C VAL A 116 13.14 7.10 2.64
N ILE A 117 13.24 5.83 2.26
CA ILE A 117 13.37 5.40 0.86
C ILE A 117 11.99 4.92 0.40
N LEU A 118 11.43 5.55 -0.62
CA LEU A 118 10.18 5.12 -1.27
C LEU A 118 10.49 4.37 -2.57
N ASP A 119 9.77 3.28 -2.82
CA ASP A 119 9.73 2.69 -4.17
C ASP A 119 9.01 3.62 -5.15
N GLY A 120 9.54 3.71 -6.37
CA GLY A 120 8.99 4.49 -7.47
C GLY A 120 9.60 5.87 -7.63
N LYS A 121 8.90 6.71 -8.41
CA LYS A 121 9.39 8.02 -8.87
C LYS A 121 8.72 9.22 -8.19
N HIS A 122 7.69 8.99 -7.38
CA HIS A 122 6.87 10.04 -6.81
C HIS A 122 7.03 10.08 -5.29
N ASN A 123 7.34 11.25 -4.76
CA ASN A 123 7.29 11.49 -3.33
C ASN A 123 5.85 11.83 -2.92
N TYR A 124 5.11 10.85 -2.42
CA TYR A 124 3.75 11.04 -1.91
C TYR A 124 3.71 11.38 -0.40
N LEU A 125 4.82 11.25 0.32
CA LEU A 125 4.89 11.57 1.76
C LEU A 125 4.99 13.07 2.03
N GLY A 126 5.81 13.79 1.26
CA GLY A 126 6.06 15.22 1.45
C GLY A 126 6.62 15.60 2.83
N SER A 127 6.57 16.88 3.17
CA SER A 127 6.96 17.40 4.49
C SER A 127 6.13 16.73 5.61
N PRO A 128 6.71 16.38 6.78
CA PRO A 128 8.08 16.68 7.24
C PRO A 128 9.14 15.60 6.94
N TRP A 129 8.85 14.66 6.03
CA TRP A 129 9.73 13.52 5.78
C TRP A 129 10.86 13.84 4.81
N GLN A 130 12.10 13.45 5.15
CA GLN A 130 13.21 13.46 4.21
C GLN A 130 13.14 12.19 3.36
N VAL A 131 12.83 12.35 2.07
CA VAL A 131 12.50 11.23 1.19
C VAL A 131 13.48 11.10 0.04
N ARG A 132 13.96 9.87 -0.19
CA ARG A 132 14.63 9.46 -1.41
C ARG A 132 13.73 8.50 -2.18
N THR A 133 13.30 8.88 -3.37
CA THR A 133 12.58 7.98 -4.28
C THR A 133 13.56 7.15 -5.10
N VAL A 134 13.31 5.84 -5.23
CA VAL A 134 14.12 4.92 -6.03
C VAL A 134 13.21 4.11 -6.94
N ILE A 135 13.40 4.23 -8.25
CA ILE A 135 12.67 3.41 -9.22
C ILE A 135 13.12 1.96 -9.07
N LYS A 136 12.18 1.03 -8.83
CA LYS A 136 12.47 -0.38 -8.52
C LYS A 136 13.35 -0.49 -7.27
N GLY A 137 12.99 0.27 -6.25
CA GLY A 137 13.61 0.24 -4.93
C GLY A 137 13.50 -1.14 -4.29
N ASP A 138 12.38 -1.83 -4.51
CA ASP A 138 12.13 -3.21 -4.07
C ASP A 138 13.12 -4.25 -4.66
N GLN A 139 13.75 -3.95 -5.79
CA GLN A 139 14.77 -4.79 -6.42
C GLN A 139 16.20 -4.37 -6.04
N SER A 140 16.41 -3.12 -5.63
CA SER A 140 17.75 -2.53 -5.50
C SER A 140 18.15 -2.17 -4.06
N CYS A 141 17.18 -1.84 -3.20
CA CYS A 141 17.38 -1.39 -1.82
C CYS A 141 16.90 -2.47 -0.85
N VAL A 142 17.75 -2.87 0.09
CA VAL A 142 17.44 -3.96 1.01
C VAL A 142 16.27 -3.61 1.92
N ALA A 143 16.19 -2.36 2.40
CA ALA A 143 15.10 -1.94 3.27
C ALA A 143 13.73 -1.93 2.55
N VAL A 144 13.69 -1.49 1.30
CA VAL A 144 12.47 -1.47 0.48
C VAL A 144 12.07 -2.88 0.08
N ALA A 145 13.03 -3.74 -0.29
CA ALA A 145 12.78 -5.15 -0.56
C ALA A 145 12.20 -5.90 0.66
N ALA A 146 12.70 -5.61 1.86
CA ALA A 146 12.14 -6.17 3.08
C ALA A 146 10.70 -5.69 3.33
N ALA A 147 10.46 -4.38 3.18
CA ALA A 147 9.12 -3.79 3.30
C ALA A 147 8.13 -4.41 2.30
N SER A 148 8.52 -4.59 1.04
CA SER A 148 7.66 -5.14 -0.03
C SER A 148 7.17 -6.55 0.29
N VAL A 149 8.09 -7.41 0.77
CA VAL A 149 7.78 -8.80 1.12
C VAL A 149 6.85 -8.86 2.32
N ILE A 150 7.14 -8.10 3.38
CA ILE A 150 6.30 -8.06 4.59
C ILE A 150 4.92 -7.50 4.24
N ALA A 151 4.83 -6.35 3.56
CA ALA A 151 3.56 -5.74 3.17
C ALA A 151 2.69 -6.71 2.38
N LYS A 152 3.28 -7.40 1.39
CA LYS A 152 2.57 -8.31 0.51
C LYS A 152 1.98 -9.50 1.25
N VAL A 153 2.79 -10.19 2.06
CA VAL A 153 2.31 -11.37 2.81
C VAL A 153 1.21 -10.97 3.78
N ARG A 154 1.37 -9.84 4.47
CA ARG A 154 0.38 -9.38 5.45
C ARG A 154 -0.93 -8.98 4.79
N ARG A 155 -0.90 -8.22 3.68
CA ARG A 155 -2.11 -7.86 2.95
C ARG A 155 -2.81 -9.07 2.34
N ASP A 156 -2.06 -10.02 1.78
CA ASP A 156 -2.66 -11.23 1.20
C ASP A 156 -3.38 -12.05 2.26
N ALA A 157 -2.79 -12.20 3.46
CA ALA A 157 -3.43 -12.86 4.59
C ALA A 157 -4.74 -12.17 5.00
N MET A 158 -4.74 -10.83 5.14
CA MET A 158 -5.96 -10.06 5.43
C MET A 158 -7.06 -10.29 4.39
N MET A 159 -6.71 -10.38 3.11
CA MET A 159 -7.71 -10.66 2.06
C MET A 159 -8.20 -12.11 2.10
N GLY A 160 -7.33 -13.06 2.46
CA GLY A 160 -7.71 -14.47 2.62
C GLY A 160 -8.66 -14.74 3.79
N GLU A 161 -8.59 -13.94 4.86
CA GLU A 161 -9.51 -14.01 5.99
C GLU A 161 -10.98 -13.72 5.59
N LEU A 162 -11.19 -13.00 4.48
CA LEU A 162 -12.52 -12.68 3.95
C LEU A 162 -13.21 -13.86 3.27
N GLN A 163 -12.49 -14.97 3.03
CA GLN A 163 -13.02 -16.12 2.28
C GLN A 163 -14.24 -16.75 2.96
N GLY A 164 -14.36 -16.67 4.29
CA GLY A 164 -15.50 -17.23 5.01
C GLY A 164 -16.81 -16.50 4.69
N GLU A 165 -16.81 -15.18 4.78
CA GLU A 165 -18.01 -14.34 4.61
C GLU A 165 -18.29 -14.01 3.14
N PHE A 166 -17.25 -13.91 2.31
CA PHE A 166 -17.32 -13.44 0.93
C PHE A 166 -16.72 -14.44 -0.07
N ALA A 167 -17.00 -15.73 0.12
CA ALA A 167 -16.42 -16.83 -0.64
C ALA A 167 -16.56 -16.69 -2.17
N ASP A 168 -17.71 -16.18 -2.65
CA ASP A 168 -18.01 -16.02 -4.08
C ASP A 168 -17.04 -15.06 -4.81
N TYR A 169 -16.43 -14.12 -4.08
CA TYR A 169 -15.54 -13.11 -4.64
C TYR A 169 -14.11 -13.63 -4.86
N GLY A 170 -13.75 -14.78 -4.28
CA GLY A 170 -12.43 -15.42 -4.44
C GLY A 170 -11.25 -14.58 -3.92
N PHE A 171 -11.43 -13.88 -2.80
CA PHE A 171 -10.42 -12.98 -2.23
C PHE A 171 -9.15 -13.70 -1.76
N ASP A 172 -9.25 -14.99 -1.41
CA ASP A 172 -8.11 -15.86 -1.10
C ASP A 172 -7.13 -16.01 -2.28
N ALA A 173 -7.65 -16.00 -3.51
CA ALA A 173 -6.85 -16.18 -4.72
C ALA A 173 -6.51 -14.84 -5.39
N ASN A 174 -7.48 -13.96 -5.59
CA ASN A 174 -7.28 -12.71 -6.31
C ASN A 174 -6.87 -11.53 -5.43
N VAL A 175 -6.94 -11.66 -4.10
CA VAL A 175 -6.55 -10.66 -3.10
C VAL A 175 -7.12 -9.26 -3.37
N GLY A 176 -8.36 -9.23 -3.88
CA GLY A 176 -9.14 -8.04 -4.19
C GLY A 176 -8.86 -7.43 -5.57
N TYR A 177 -7.97 -8.00 -6.38
CA TYR A 177 -7.72 -7.54 -7.74
C TYR A 177 -8.82 -8.05 -8.70
N PRO A 178 -9.04 -7.35 -9.83
CA PRO A 178 -10.00 -7.80 -10.83
C PRO A 178 -9.59 -9.17 -11.40
N SER A 179 -10.49 -10.14 -11.27
CA SER A 179 -10.38 -11.47 -11.86
C SER A 179 -11.73 -11.84 -12.50
N PRO A 180 -11.80 -12.84 -13.40
CA PRO A 180 -13.08 -13.30 -13.94
C PRO A 180 -14.09 -13.68 -12.84
N VAL A 181 -13.64 -14.38 -11.80
CA VAL A 181 -14.46 -14.76 -10.64
C VAL A 181 -14.97 -13.53 -9.90
N HIS A 182 -14.07 -12.61 -9.56
CA HIS A 182 -14.42 -11.39 -8.84
C HIS A 182 -15.41 -10.51 -9.63
N LYS A 183 -15.22 -10.37 -10.94
CA LYS A 183 -16.14 -9.62 -11.82
C LYS A 183 -17.52 -10.27 -11.88
N ALA A 184 -17.57 -11.60 -11.97
CA ALA A 184 -18.83 -12.34 -12.01
C ALA A 184 -19.60 -12.22 -10.68
N ALA A 185 -18.92 -12.37 -9.54
CA ALA A 185 -19.51 -12.17 -8.22
C ALA A 185 -20.00 -10.74 -8.01
N LEU A 186 -19.22 -9.74 -8.39
CA LEU A 186 -19.63 -8.33 -8.35
C LEU A 186 -20.86 -8.05 -9.21
N ALA A 187 -20.96 -8.66 -10.38
CA ALA A 187 -22.14 -8.54 -11.22
C ALA A 187 -23.35 -9.21 -10.55
N LEU A 188 -23.22 -10.42 -10.02
CA LEU A 188 -24.36 -11.16 -9.48
C LEU A 188 -24.82 -10.64 -8.10
N LEU A 189 -23.89 -10.37 -7.19
CA LEU A 189 -24.13 -10.17 -5.76
C LEU A 189 -23.96 -8.70 -5.33
N GLY A 190 -23.30 -7.88 -6.15
CA GLY A 190 -22.99 -6.49 -5.84
C GLY A 190 -21.71 -6.30 -5.03
N PRO A 191 -21.34 -5.05 -4.70
CA PRO A 191 -20.17 -4.76 -3.89
C PRO A 191 -20.42 -5.07 -2.41
N THR A 192 -19.37 -5.51 -1.72
CA THR A 192 -19.32 -5.72 -0.26
C THR A 192 -18.75 -4.49 0.45
N PRO A 193 -18.77 -4.41 1.80
CA PRO A 193 -18.11 -3.34 2.55
C PRO A 193 -16.62 -3.20 2.24
N HIS A 194 -15.95 -4.27 1.78
CA HIS A 194 -14.53 -4.21 1.43
C HIS A 194 -14.24 -3.58 0.06
N HIS A 195 -15.27 -3.28 -0.74
CA HIS A 195 -15.08 -2.74 -2.08
C HIS A 195 -14.89 -1.22 -2.09
N ARG A 196 -14.05 -0.75 -3.00
CA ARG A 196 -13.79 0.67 -3.22
C ARG A 196 -14.85 1.23 -4.17
N LEU A 197 -15.83 1.92 -3.63
CA LEU A 197 -17.02 2.36 -4.34
C LEU A 197 -16.78 3.59 -5.21
N SER A 198 -15.63 4.27 -5.08
CA SER A 198 -15.27 5.41 -5.93
C SER A 198 -14.66 5.01 -7.27
N TRP A 199 -14.48 3.71 -7.54
CA TRP A 199 -13.72 3.21 -8.68
C TRP A 199 -14.56 3.05 -9.94
N ALA A 200 -13.91 3.16 -11.10
CA ALA A 200 -14.57 3.13 -12.40
C ALA A 200 -15.24 1.78 -12.73
N TYR A 201 -14.90 0.69 -12.04
CA TYR A 201 -15.50 -0.62 -12.33
C TYR A 201 -17.02 -0.63 -12.06
N LEU A 202 -17.51 0.20 -11.12
CA LEU A 202 -18.93 0.34 -10.83
C LEU A 202 -19.73 0.96 -11.99
N ASP A 203 -19.07 1.73 -12.88
CA ASP A 203 -19.74 2.26 -14.07
C ASP A 203 -20.16 1.16 -15.04
N ALA A 204 -19.44 0.03 -15.02
CA ALA A 204 -19.75 -1.15 -15.83
C ALA A 204 -20.78 -2.09 -15.19
N LEU A 205 -21.36 -1.72 -14.03
CA LEU A 205 -22.33 -2.53 -13.28
C LEU A 205 -23.65 -1.75 -13.08
N PRO A 206 -24.52 -1.65 -14.10
CA PRO A 206 -25.69 -0.76 -14.07
C PRO A 206 -26.61 -0.96 -12.86
N GLN A 207 -26.85 -2.20 -12.46
CA GLN A 207 -27.71 -2.55 -11.32
C GLN A 207 -27.16 -2.04 -9.97
N TRP A 208 -25.83 -1.92 -9.83
CA TRP A 208 -25.13 -1.52 -8.60
C TRP A 208 -24.61 -0.09 -8.65
N ARG A 209 -24.77 0.61 -9.78
CA ARG A 209 -24.22 1.95 -10.02
C ARG A 209 -24.69 3.00 -9.01
N HIS A 210 -25.87 2.80 -8.42
CA HIS A 210 -26.42 3.66 -7.37
C HIS A 210 -25.57 3.68 -6.09
N LEU A 211 -24.68 2.70 -5.88
CA LEU A 211 -23.75 2.64 -4.75
C LEU A 211 -22.44 3.38 -5.01
N LYS A 212 -22.20 3.88 -6.24
CA LYS A 212 -20.94 4.52 -6.61
C LYS A 212 -20.76 5.81 -5.81
N LYS A 213 -19.63 5.91 -5.10
CA LYS A 213 -19.23 7.15 -4.42
C LYS A 213 -18.60 8.11 -5.42
N VAL A 214 -19.08 9.35 -5.45
CA VAL A 214 -18.46 10.44 -6.21
C VAL A 214 -17.63 11.26 -5.23
N ARG A 215 -16.32 11.39 -5.51
CA ARG A 215 -15.51 12.37 -4.79
C ARG A 215 -15.87 13.76 -5.29
N LEU A 216 -16.39 14.59 -4.40
CA LEU A 216 -16.44 16.02 -4.62
C LEU A 216 -14.99 16.53 -4.63
N SER A 217 -14.58 17.27 -5.64
CA SER A 217 -13.28 17.94 -5.59
C SER A 217 -13.31 19.00 -4.50
N ALA A 218 -12.15 19.45 -4.01
CA ALA A 218 -12.08 20.58 -3.09
C ALA A 218 -12.82 21.82 -3.65
N GLU A 219 -12.74 22.04 -4.97
CA GLU A 219 -13.48 23.08 -5.68
C GLU A 219 -15.00 22.85 -5.67
N THR A 220 -15.48 21.60 -5.81
CA THR A 220 -16.92 21.30 -5.74
C THR A 220 -17.49 21.43 -4.32
N ALA A 221 -16.71 21.04 -3.30
CA ALA A 221 -17.09 21.20 -1.91
C ALA A 221 -17.17 22.68 -1.48
N GLU A 222 -16.25 23.52 -1.98
CA GLU A 222 -16.29 24.97 -1.79
C GLU A 222 -17.53 25.60 -2.46
N LEU A 223 -17.88 25.18 -3.69
CA LEU A 223 -19.07 25.64 -4.40
C LEU A 223 -20.39 25.26 -3.69
N GLU A 224 -20.50 24.07 -3.12
CA GLU A 224 -21.69 23.65 -2.34
C GLU A 224 -21.81 24.44 -1.02
N SER A 225 -20.68 24.73 -0.35
CA SER A 225 -20.67 25.54 0.87
C SER A 225 -20.93 27.04 0.61
N GLY A 226 -20.58 27.54 -0.58
CA GLY A 226 -20.85 28.92 -1.00
C GLY A 226 -22.26 29.16 -1.53
N GLY A 227 -23.01 28.10 -1.86
CA GLY A 227 -24.37 28.17 -2.40
C GLY A 227 -25.49 28.36 -1.37
N GLN A 228 -25.18 28.34 -0.07
CA GLN A 228 -26.14 28.55 1.03
C GLN A 228 -26.07 29.98 1.58
N LEU A 229 -26.04 31.00 0.71
CA LEU A 229 -26.29 32.38 1.11
C LEU A 229 -27.24 33.05 0.12
N GLY A 230 -28.51 33.16 0.54
CA GLY A 230 -29.36 34.29 0.16
C GLY A 230 -30.36 34.06 -0.98
N PHE A 231 -31.60 33.73 -0.61
CA PHE A 231 -32.77 34.41 -1.16
C PHE A 231 -33.79 34.59 -0.03
N GLU A 232 -33.64 35.69 0.72
CA GLU A 232 -34.78 36.41 1.28
C GLU A 232 -34.91 37.71 0.49
N PHE A 233 -35.97 37.80 -0.31
CA PHE A 233 -36.70 39.03 -0.64
C PHE A 233 -38.16 38.66 -0.87
#